data_AF-A0A9N8ERC0-F1
#
_entry.id   AF-A0A9N8ERC0-F1
#
_cell.length_a   1.000
_cell.length_b   1.000
_cell.length_c   1.000
_cell.angle_alpha   90.00
_cell.angle_beta   90.00
_cell.angle_gamma   90.00
#
_symmetry.space_group_name_H-M   'P 1'
#
loop_
_entity.id
_entity.type
_entity.pdbx_description
1 polymer ?
#
loop_
_entity_poly.entity_id
_entity_poly.type
_entity_poly.pdbx_seq_one_letter_code
_entity_poly.pdbx_strand_id
1 'polypeptide(L)'
;MDLVVRSIELWRARRELSALIWKRRDYIVKQIDPPDKCISLLRAHPQLAGETFRCHNPVYEKQVYPLYFLLICNASVDLIREAYEMFPLAAQHKIKGNFDQTDYLLACGMLNVNEDSMMFLANAYKPAVCSPNSSGYLPIHVLMQNRHHVPTRKVLLTLLDLYESERSNQENDKGMMQPVSMNLLGCRVRTGNSRDEIEALRAPLALAIKRNYVSKDALELLVQRFPKDCKTLRLGRVTTARERHHMIYTLGQESNYRFTKEHVMAIANLLPQLETLCCPAREWRPGAFKELIGLLSGNNNGPQRSSVRDLTIRTPPTNRFSAPDHSALERLLAHNTTLQRLHIDFGGGCPVSFSYGIKRFVAFLLKGLRHNRTLKELRLTGFASDTPPDLLHKLLWPGLAVVLRENLTLSRIDVDDEVGPAGAACASRKQAEYLAMLNRYGRAQFREPSFSLPEIVPLLKSVCGMVEILYGLLRENPSVWTGAISDAGQHFRRI
;
A
#
# COMPACT_ATOMS: atom_id res chain seq x y z
N MET A 1 37.94 -55.86 -11.20
CA MET A 1 36.71 -55.72 -12.01
C MET A 1 35.69 -54.82 -11.32
N ASP A 2 35.58 -54.87 -9.99
CA ASP A 2 34.53 -54.19 -9.21
C ASP A 2 34.46 -52.66 -9.39
N LEU A 3 35.59 -51.98 -9.55
CA LEU A 3 35.61 -50.53 -9.82
C LEU A 3 34.97 -50.16 -11.16
N VAL A 4 35.15 -51.00 -12.18
CA VAL A 4 34.58 -50.79 -13.52
C VAL A 4 33.08 -51.05 -13.49
N VAL A 5 32.64 -52.11 -12.81
CA VAL A 5 31.21 -52.42 -12.64
C VAL A 5 30.49 -51.29 -11.91
N ARG A 6 31.03 -50.82 -10.78
CA ARG A 6 30.47 -49.68 -10.03
C ARG A 6 30.41 -48.40 -10.85
N SER A 7 31.41 -48.14 -11.69
CA SER A 7 31.44 -46.97 -12.58
C SER A 7 30.36 -47.04 -13.66
N ILE A 8 30.11 -48.23 -14.23
CA ILE A 8 29.08 -48.46 -15.23
C ILE A 8 27.67 -48.30 -14.62
N GLU A 9 27.44 -48.85 -13.42
CA GLU A 9 26.18 -48.72 -12.70
C GLU A 9 25.86 -47.26 -12.36
N LEU A 10 26.85 -46.53 -11.83
CA LEU A 10 26.70 -45.10 -11.54
C LEU A 10 26.39 -44.29 -12.80
N TRP A 11 27.06 -44.58 -13.91
CA TRP A 11 26.78 -43.93 -15.19
C TRP A 11 25.36 -44.20 -15.69
N ARG A 12 24.87 -45.44 -15.56
CA ARG A 12 23.49 -45.81 -15.92
C ARG A 12 22.48 -45.06 -15.05
N ALA A 13 22.67 -45.07 -13.74
CA ALA A 13 21.80 -44.35 -12.80
C ALA A 13 21.77 -42.84 -13.08
N ARG A 14 22.93 -42.23 -13.37
CA ARG A 14 23.02 -40.82 -13.76
C ARG A 14 22.24 -40.52 -15.04
N ARG A 15 22.35 -41.38 -16.06
CA ARG A 15 21.62 -41.22 -17.33
C ARG A 15 20.12 -41.36 -17.13
N GLU A 16 19.69 -42.30 -16.30
CA GLU A 16 18.29 -42.53 -15.99
C GLU A 16 17.68 -41.36 -15.20
N LEU A 17 18.38 -40.88 -14.17
CA LEU A 17 18.00 -39.70 -13.41
C LEU A 17 17.95 -38.44 -14.29
N SER A 18 18.91 -38.28 -15.20
CA SER A 18 18.89 -37.20 -16.22
C SER A 18 17.63 -37.28 -17.08
N ALA A 19 17.26 -38.48 -17.53
CA ALA A 19 16.07 -38.68 -18.35
C ALA A 19 14.77 -38.38 -17.58
N LEU A 20 14.70 -38.77 -16.30
CA LEU A 20 13.57 -38.46 -15.41
C LEU A 20 13.40 -36.95 -15.24
N ILE A 21 14.48 -36.24 -14.91
CA ILE A 21 14.47 -34.79 -14.69
C ILE A 21 14.16 -34.04 -16.00
N TRP A 22 14.68 -34.52 -17.14
CA TRP A 22 14.43 -33.92 -18.45
C TRP A 22 12.97 -34.04 -18.91
N LYS A 23 12.35 -35.22 -18.73
CA LYS A 23 10.98 -35.51 -19.20
C LYS A 23 9.86 -35.05 -18.25
N ARG A 24 10.17 -34.18 -17.28
CA ARG A 24 9.24 -33.65 -16.27
C ARG A 24 7.83 -33.33 -16.81
N ARG A 25 7.74 -32.60 -17.93
CA ARG A 25 6.44 -32.13 -18.47
C ARG A 25 5.51 -33.30 -18.81
N ASP A 26 6.06 -34.38 -19.34
CA ASP A 26 5.29 -35.56 -19.72
C ASP A 26 4.73 -36.27 -18.48
N TYR A 27 5.46 -36.24 -17.36
CA TYR A 27 5.04 -36.91 -16.13
C TYR A 27 3.93 -36.16 -15.39
N ILE A 28 3.98 -34.83 -15.34
CA ILE A 28 2.92 -34.00 -14.75
C ILE A 28 1.59 -34.24 -15.47
N VAL A 29 1.64 -34.40 -16.79
CA VAL A 29 0.44 -34.64 -17.61
C VAL A 29 -0.05 -36.09 -17.49
N LYS A 30 0.86 -37.07 -17.37
CA LYS A 30 0.53 -38.50 -17.42
C LYS A 30 0.30 -39.16 -16.05
N GLN A 31 0.48 -38.46 -14.93
CA GLN A 31 0.35 -39.01 -13.56
C GLN A 31 1.11 -40.34 -13.33
N ILE A 32 2.26 -40.51 -13.98
CA ILE A 32 3.18 -41.60 -13.64
C ILE A 32 3.82 -41.24 -12.29
N ASP A 33 4.49 -42.18 -11.62
CA ASP A 33 5.09 -42.04 -10.28
C ASP A 33 6.62 -41.71 -10.32
N PRO A 34 7.07 -40.55 -10.85
CA PRO A 34 8.49 -40.24 -10.96
C PRO A 34 9.20 -39.92 -9.64
N PRO A 35 8.57 -39.49 -8.52
CA PRO A 35 9.32 -39.22 -7.30
C PRO A 35 9.95 -40.47 -6.68
N ASP A 36 9.20 -41.58 -6.59
CA ASP A 36 9.69 -42.82 -5.99
C ASP A 36 10.84 -43.44 -6.78
N LYS A 37 10.77 -43.34 -8.11
CA LYS A 37 11.85 -43.80 -8.98
C LYS A 37 13.11 -42.93 -8.82
N CYS A 38 12.95 -41.61 -8.73
CA CYS A 38 14.06 -40.69 -8.43
C CYS A 38 14.72 -41.08 -7.10
N ILE A 39 13.94 -41.25 -6.03
CA ILE A 39 14.45 -41.61 -4.71
C ILE A 39 15.09 -42.99 -4.69
N SER A 40 14.52 -43.98 -5.37
CA SER A 40 15.11 -45.32 -5.47
C SER A 40 16.50 -45.28 -6.12
N LEU A 41 16.70 -44.44 -7.15
CA LEU A 41 18.02 -44.23 -7.74
C LEU A 41 18.98 -43.52 -6.78
N LEU A 42 18.50 -42.54 -6.01
CA LEU A 42 19.31 -41.84 -5.02
C LEU A 42 19.70 -42.75 -3.85
N ARG A 43 18.81 -43.64 -3.39
CA ARG A 43 19.11 -44.67 -2.37
C ARG A 43 20.23 -45.60 -2.84
N ALA A 44 20.17 -46.05 -4.09
CA ALA A 44 21.19 -46.91 -4.67
C ALA A 44 22.53 -46.17 -4.91
N HIS A 45 22.48 -44.86 -5.21
CA HIS A 45 23.64 -44.04 -5.53
C HIS A 45 23.57 -42.63 -4.88
N PRO A 46 23.77 -42.49 -3.56
CA PRO A 46 23.54 -41.24 -2.82
C PRO A 46 24.37 -40.05 -3.32
N GLN A 47 25.56 -40.28 -3.87
CA GLN A 47 26.40 -39.24 -4.47
C GLN A 47 25.70 -38.45 -5.58
N LEU A 48 24.70 -39.05 -6.26
CA LEU A 48 23.92 -38.36 -7.29
C LEU A 48 23.04 -37.25 -6.72
N ALA A 49 22.74 -37.24 -5.42
CA ALA A 49 21.99 -36.16 -4.77
C ALA A 49 22.74 -34.82 -4.82
N GLY A 50 24.07 -34.87 -4.85
CA GLY A 50 24.95 -33.70 -4.99
C GLY A 50 25.32 -33.33 -6.43
N GLU A 51 24.79 -34.03 -7.43
CA GLU A 51 25.00 -33.69 -8.83
C GLU A 51 23.88 -32.79 -9.38
N THR A 52 24.23 -31.92 -10.32
CA THR A 52 23.23 -31.12 -11.03
C THR A 52 22.87 -31.73 -12.37
N PHE A 53 21.59 -31.73 -12.70
CA PHE A 53 21.01 -32.31 -13.91
C PHE A 53 20.33 -31.24 -14.74
N ARG A 54 20.37 -31.38 -16.07
CA ARG A 54 19.63 -30.48 -16.96
C ARG A 54 18.13 -30.80 -16.87
N CYS A 55 17.34 -29.80 -16.50
CA CYS A 55 15.89 -29.84 -16.52
C CYS A 55 15.39 -29.01 -17.70
N HIS A 56 14.59 -29.62 -18.58
CA HIS A 56 13.92 -28.89 -19.64
C HIS A 56 12.63 -28.26 -19.09
N ASN A 57 12.67 -26.95 -18.86
CA ASN A 57 11.47 -26.17 -18.59
C ASN A 57 11.34 -25.15 -19.74
N PRO A 58 10.17 -25.05 -20.40
CA PRO A 58 9.99 -24.13 -21.53
C PRO A 58 10.26 -22.66 -21.17
N VAL A 59 10.24 -22.32 -19.88
CA VAL A 59 10.55 -20.98 -19.40
C VAL A 59 12.06 -20.83 -19.10
N TYR A 60 12.78 -21.92 -18.80
CA TYR A 60 14.21 -21.90 -18.43
C TYR A 60 14.91 -23.26 -18.67
N GLU A 61 16.07 -23.27 -19.34
CA GLU A 61 17.01 -24.40 -19.22
C GLU A 61 17.87 -24.23 -17.97
N LYS A 62 17.86 -25.21 -17.06
CA LYS A 62 18.60 -25.10 -15.80
C LYS A 62 19.28 -26.39 -15.39
N GLN A 63 20.45 -26.24 -14.79
CA GLN A 63 21.06 -27.25 -13.94
C GLN A 63 20.41 -27.21 -12.56
N VAL A 64 19.85 -28.33 -12.12
CA VAL A 64 19.08 -28.44 -10.88
C VAL A 64 19.48 -29.71 -10.12
N TYR A 65 19.41 -29.68 -8.79
CA TYR A 65 19.61 -30.88 -7.99
C TYR A 65 18.35 -31.75 -7.98
N PRO A 66 18.45 -33.06 -7.70
CA PRO A 66 17.29 -33.95 -7.59
C PRO A 66 16.23 -33.46 -6.60
N LEU A 67 16.64 -32.80 -5.51
CA LEU A 67 15.72 -32.16 -4.56
C LEU A 67 14.73 -31.20 -5.24
N TYR A 68 15.20 -30.43 -6.24
CA TYR A 68 14.35 -29.46 -6.95
C TYR A 68 13.31 -30.16 -7.80
N PHE A 69 13.71 -31.25 -8.44
CA PHE A 69 12.81 -32.09 -9.24
C PHE A 69 11.69 -32.68 -8.38
N LEU A 70 12.01 -33.17 -7.18
CA LEU A 70 11.02 -33.70 -6.25
C LEU A 70 10.00 -32.63 -5.81
N LEU A 71 10.46 -31.41 -5.50
CA LEU A 71 9.57 -30.28 -5.18
C LEU A 71 8.64 -29.94 -6.35
N ILE A 72 9.22 -29.86 -7.54
CA ILE A 72 8.51 -29.61 -8.80
C ILE A 72 7.39 -30.64 -9.05
N CYS A 73 7.65 -31.90 -8.71
CA CYS A 73 6.73 -33.01 -8.87
C CYS A 73 5.74 -33.11 -7.71
N ASN A 74 5.79 -32.17 -6.75
CA ASN A 74 4.99 -32.18 -5.53
C ASN A 74 5.10 -33.51 -4.78
N ALA A 75 6.32 -34.07 -4.70
CA ALA A 75 6.60 -35.29 -3.95
C ALA A 75 6.19 -35.16 -2.48
N SER A 76 5.97 -36.30 -1.81
CA SER A 76 5.67 -36.27 -0.38
C SER A 76 6.82 -35.67 0.43
N VAL A 77 6.50 -35.11 1.59
CA VAL A 77 7.50 -34.51 2.49
C VAL A 77 8.59 -35.52 2.91
N ASP A 78 8.26 -36.80 3.01
CA ASP A 78 9.22 -37.85 3.39
C ASP A 78 10.26 -38.09 2.28
N LEU A 79 9.84 -38.13 1.02
CA LEU A 79 10.78 -38.23 -0.11
C LEU A 79 11.67 -36.98 -0.22
N ILE A 80 11.10 -35.79 0.02
CA ILE A 80 11.86 -34.54 0.02
C ILE A 80 12.85 -34.49 1.19
N ARG A 81 12.44 -34.97 2.38
CA ARG A 81 13.31 -35.10 3.55
C ARG A 81 14.47 -36.02 3.27
N GLU A 82 14.20 -37.19 2.71
CA GLU A 82 15.23 -38.18 2.38
C GLU A 82 16.25 -37.63 1.38
N ALA A 83 15.79 -37.00 0.29
CA ALA A 83 16.71 -36.37 -0.67
C ALA A 83 17.51 -35.21 -0.07
N TYR A 84 16.91 -34.45 0.85
CA TYR A 84 17.59 -33.39 1.59
C TYR A 84 18.68 -33.95 2.50
N GLU A 85 18.40 -35.02 3.24
CA GLU A 85 19.37 -35.69 4.13
C GLU A 85 20.58 -36.24 3.37
N MET A 86 20.40 -36.70 2.14
CA MET A 86 21.50 -37.15 1.27
C MET A 86 22.43 -36.00 0.85
N PHE A 87 21.90 -34.80 0.60
CA PHE A 87 22.71 -33.64 0.23
C PHE A 87 22.07 -32.30 0.66
N PRO A 88 22.23 -31.88 1.94
CA PRO A 88 21.56 -30.70 2.49
C PRO A 88 21.93 -29.38 1.78
N LEU A 89 23.15 -29.32 1.24
CA LEU A 89 23.66 -28.14 0.51
C LEU A 89 22.84 -27.83 -0.76
N ALA A 90 22.07 -28.79 -1.29
CA ALA A 90 21.14 -28.52 -2.39
C ALA A 90 20.17 -27.37 -2.07
N ALA A 91 19.64 -27.29 -0.84
CA ALA A 91 18.66 -26.28 -0.46
C ALA A 91 19.23 -24.84 -0.45
N GLN A 92 20.55 -24.72 -0.29
CA GLN A 92 21.27 -23.43 -0.29
C GLN A 92 21.55 -22.93 -1.70
N HIS A 93 21.47 -23.81 -2.70
CA HIS A 93 21.86 -23.47 -4.05
C HIS A 93 20.84 -22.55 -4.73
N LYS A 94 21.31 -21.39 -5.20
CA LYS A 94 20.47 -20.47 -5.96
C LYS A 94 20.25 -20.96 -7.37
N ILE A 95 19.00 -21.12 -7.75
CA ILE A 95 18.62 -21.62 -9.06
C ILE A 95 18.64 -20.45 -10.05
N LYS A 96 19.69 -20.35 -10.88
CA LYS A 96 19.81 -19.31 -11.92
C LYS A 96 18.66 -19.43 -12.93
N GLY A 97 17.81 -18.41 -13.06
CA GLY A 97 16.82 -18.30 -14.14
C GLY A 97 16.78 -16.93 -14.81
N ASN A 98 15.98 -16.82 -15.87
CA ASN A 98 15.81 -15.56 -16.63
C ASN A 98 15.18 -14.44 -15.79
N PHE A 99 14.53 -14.79 -14.68
CA PHE A 99 13.87 -13.84 -13.78
C PHE A 99 14.34 -14.02 -12.33
N ASP A 100 15.65 -14.16 -12.13
CA ASP A 100 16.37 -14.08 -10.83
C ASP A 100 17.02 -15.38 -10.35
N GLN A 101 18.05 -15.19 -9.52
CA GLN A 101 18.57 -16.23 -8.64
C GLN A 101 17.56 -16.48 -7.52
N THR A 102 16.97 -17.67 -7.52
CA THR A 102 15.87 -18.02 -6.61
C THR A 102 16.29 -19.21 -5.75
N ASP A 103 16.22 -19.05 -4.44
CA ASP A 103 16.49 -20.10 -3.48
C ASP A 103 15.35 -21.14 -3.48
N TYR A 104 15.58 -22.34 -2.95
CA TYR A 104 14.61 -23.44 -3.02
C TYR A 104 13.27 -23.11 -2.37
N LEU A 105 13.29 -22.39 -1.24
CA LEU A 105 12.08 -21.98 -0.54
C LEU A 105 11.22 -21.00 -1.38
N LEU A 106 11.87 -20.10 -2.13
CA LEU A 106 11.17 -19.23 -3.08
C LEU A 106 10.56 -20.06 -4.22
N ALA A 107 11.24 -21.12 -4.67
CA ALA A 107 10.70 -22.01 -5.68
C ALA A 107 9.47 -22.77 -5.19
N CYS A 108 9.39 -23.13 -3.90
CA CYS A 108 8.19 -23.73 -3.32
C CYS A 108 6.95 -22.83 -3.51
N GLY A 109 7.12 -21.52 -3.30
CA GLY A 109 6.06 -20.53 -3.54
C GLY A 109 5.59 -20.47 -5.00
N MET A 110 6.44 -20.82 -5.97
CA MET A 110 6.10 -20.77 -7.41
C MET A 110 5.52 -22.08 -7.96
N LEU A 111 5.72 -23.21 -7.29
CA LEU A 111 5.56 -24.55 -7.86
C LEU A 111 4.38 -25.35 -7.30
N ASN A 112 3.48 -24.73 -6.53
CA ASN A 112 2.38 -25.42 -5.83
C ASN A 112 2.85 -26.62 -5.01
N VAL A 113 4.00 -26.47 -4.32
CA VAL A 113 4.52 -27.50 -3.42
C VAL A 113 3.56 -27.63 -2.23
N ASN A 114 3.31 -28.87 -1.78
CA ASN A 114 2.51 -29.14 -0.61
C ASN A 114 3.08 -28.44 0.64
N GLU A 115 2.18 -28.07 1.55
CA GLU A 115 2.52 -27.27 2.72
C GLU A 115 3.55 -27.95 3.63
N ASP A 116 3.44 -29.27 3.82
CA ASP A 116 4.35 -30.02 4.69
C ASP A 116 5.79 -29.96 4.19
N SER A 117 5.99 -30.03 2.87
CA SER A 117 7.31 -29.92 2.24
C SER A 117 7.87 -28.51 2.34
N MET A 118 7.02 -27.50 2.17
CA MET A 118 7.43 -26.10 2.33
C MET A 118 7.82 -25.80 3.78
N MET A 119 7.04 -26.31 4.74
CA MET A 119 7.29 -26.20 6.17
C MET A 119 8.56 -26.94 6.58
N PHE A 120 8.79 -28.14 6.04
CA PHE A 120 10.03 -28.88 6.25
C PHE A 120 11.25 -28.07 5.77
N LEU A 121 11.23 -27.58 4.52
CA LEU A 121 12.35 -26.81 3.97
C LEU A 121 12.58 -25.48 4.68
N ALA A 122 11.51 -24.77 5.07
CA ALA A 122 11.62 -23.54 5.83
C ALA A 122 12.31 -23.77 7.19
N ASN A 123 11.99 -24.87 7.87
CA ASN A 123 12.62 -25.23 9.15
C ASN A 123 14.04 -25.78 8.99
N ALA A 124 14.28 -26.59 7.96
CA ALA A 124 15.58 -27.22 7.70
C ALA A 124 16.63 -26.21 7.20
N TYR A 125 16.21 -25.19 6.47
CA TYR A 125 17.09 -24.12 5.99
C TYR A 125 16.51 -22.74 6.30
N LYS A 126 16.47 -22.42 7.59
CA LYS A 126 15.92 -21.16 8.10
C LYS A 126 16.47 -19.92 7.40
N PRO A 127 17.78 -19.78 7.09
CA PRO A 127 18.28 -18.59 6.40
C PRO A 127 17.60 -18.28 5.07
N ALA A 128 17.02 -19.27 4.38
CA ALA A 128 16.26 -19.03 3.14
C ALA A 128 15.03 -18.16 3.36
N VAL A 129 14.39 -18.18 4.54
CA VAL A 129 13.21 -17.35 4.84
C VAL A 129 13.53 -15.85 4.74
N CYS A 130 14.80 -15.49 4.93
CA CYS A 130 15.31 -14.12 4.88
C CYS A 130 16.08 -13.80 3.59
N SER A 131 16.18 -14.74 2.64
CA SER A 131 16.95 -14.55 1.41
C SER A 131 16.03 -14.04 0.29
N PRO A 132 16.10 -12.74 -0.08
CA PRO A 132 15.30 -12.22 -1.16
C PRO A 132 15.81 -12.72 -2.52
N ASN A 133 14.92 -12.83 -3.50
CA ASN A 133 15.31 -12.98 -4.90
C ASN A 133 15.94 -11.68 -5.45
N SER A 134 16.37 -11.65 -6.72
CA SER A 134 17.05 -10.45 -7.27
C SER A 134 16.12 -9.23 -7.39
N SER A 135 14.82 -9.47 -7.43
CA SER A 135 13.76 -8.45 -7.38
C SER A 135 13.44 -7.97 -5.96
N GLY A 136 14.10 -8.49 -4.93
CA GLY A 136 13.90 -8.09 -3.55
C GLY A 136 12.73 -8.77 -2.83
N TYR A 137 12.10 -9.78 -3.43
CA TYR A 137 11.00 -10.53 -2.81
C TYR A 137 11.51 -11.66 -1.91
N LEU A 138 11.06 -11.66 -0.67
CA LEU A 138 11.20 -12.78 0.27
C LEU A 138 10.29 -13.96 -0.12
N PRO A 139 10.57 -15.18 0.36
CA PRO A 139 9.72 -16.36 0.12
C PRO A 139 8.25 -16.14 0.43
N ILE A 140 7.93 -15.47 1.55
CA ILE A 140 6.55 -15.16 1.92
C ILE A 140 5.85 -14.28 0.88
N HIS A 141 6.57 -13.35 0.24
CA HIS A 141 6.00 -12.50 -0.81
C HIS A 141 5.68 -13.29 -2.07
N VAL A 142 6.55 -14.24 -2.45
CA VAL A 142 6.33 -15.09 -3.62
C VAL A 142 5.16 -16.04 -3.38
N LEU A 143 5.08 -16.61 -2.18
CA LEU A 143 3.98 -17.48 -1.77
C LEU A 143 2.63 -16.75 -1.81
N MET A 144 2.58 -15.53 -1.28
CA MET A 144 1.38 -14.68 -1.33
C MET A 144 1.04 -14.16 -2.73
N GLN A 145 1.92 -14.32 -3.72
CA GLN A 145 1.64 -13.95 -5.11
C GLN A 145 1.07 -15.12 -5.93
N ASN A 146 1.17 -16.34 -5.44
CA ASN A 146 0.74 -17.51 -6.20
C ASN A 146 -0.79 -17.65 -6.18
N ARG A 147 -1.41 -17.44 -7.34
CA ARG A 147 -2.87 -17.54 -7.50
C ARG A 147 -3.41 -18.95 -7.36
N HIS A 148 -2.58 -19.96 -7.60
CA HIS A 148 -3.00 -21.35 -7.65
C HIS A 148 -2.94 -22.02 -6.28
N HIS A 149 -2.28 -21.41 -5.31
CA HIS A 149 -2.11 -21.95 -3.98
C HIS A 149 -2.15 -20.83 -2.95
N VAL A 150 -3.28 -20.70 -2.25
CA VAL A 150 -3.40 -19.79 -1.12
C VAL A 150 -2.77 -20.49 0.09
N PRO A 151 -1.66 -19.99 0.63
CA PRO A 151 -1.02 -20.62 1.78
C PRO A 151 -1.95 -20.62 2.99
N THR A 152 -1.96 -21.71 3.75
CA THR A 152 -2.70 -21.73 5.01
C THR A 152 -2.10 -20.76 6.02
N ARG A 153 -2.94 -20.37 6.98
CA ARG A 153 -2.55 -19.56 8.13
C ARG A 153 -1.32 -20.12 8.85
N LYS A 154 -1.22 -21.45 8.95
CA LYS A 154 -0.11 -22.16 9.60
C LYS A 154 1.23 -21.90 8.89
N VAL A 155 1.25 -22.01 7.55
CA VAL A 155 2.46 -21.76 6.75
C VAL A 155 2.90 -20.32 6.88
N LEU A 156 1.98 -19.37 6.77
CA LEU A 156 2.30 -17.94 6.89
C LEU A 156 2.86 -17.60 8.28
N LEU A 157 2.23 -18.08 9.36
CA LEU A 157 2.73 -17.89 10.72
C LEU A 157 4.14 -18.41 10.88
N THR A 158 4.39 -19.63 10.41
CA THR A 158 5.70 -20.26 10.56
C THR A 158 6.77 -19.50 9.79
N LEU A 159 6.48 -19.06 8.56
CA LEU A 159 7.42 -18.24 7.80
C LEU A 159 7.69 -16.89 8.46
N LEU A 160 6.68 -16.27 9.09
CA LEU A 160 6.83 -15.03 9.84
C LEU A 160 7.68 -15.23 11.10
N ASP A 161 7.39 -16.26 11.88
CA ASP A 161 8.12 -16.59 13.11
C ASP A 161 9.58 -16.93 12.81
N LEU A 162 9.82 -17.73 11.77
CA LEU A 162 11.17 -18.05 11.30
C LEU A 162 11.91 -16.79 10.84
N TYR A 163 11.24 -15.91 10.09
CA TYR A 163 11.83 -14.64 9.66
C TYR A 163 12.23 -13.75 10.84
N GLU A 164 11.36 -13.58 11.83
CA GLU A 164 11.66 -12.80 13.03
C GLU A 164 12.85 -13.39 13.80
N SER A 165 12.92 -14.72 13.92
CA SER A 165 14.01 -15.41 14.63
C SER A 165 15.36 -15.29 13.91
N GLU A 166 15.41 -15.56 12.60
CA GLU A 166 16.65 -15.50 11.81
C GLU A 166 17.16 -14.07 11.66
N ARG A 167 16.26 -13.11 11.56
CA ARG A 167 16.61 -11.69 11.57
C ARG A 167 17.30 -11.29 12.87
N SER A 168 16.76 -11.72 14.01
CA SER A 168 17.34 -11.39 15.33
C SER A 168 18.77 -11.93 15.44
N ASN A 169 19.04 -13.09 14.85
CA ASN A 169 20.39 -13.66 14.77
C ASN A 169 21.32 -12.83 13.87
N GLN A 170 20.84 -12.39 12.69
CA GLN A 170 21.66 -11.59 11.76
C GLN A 170 21.97 -10.17 12.27
N GLU A 171 21.08 -9.56 13.06
CA GLU A 171 21.29 -8.22 13.65
C GLU A 171 22.41 -8.24 14.71
N ASN A 172 22.48 -9.30 15.52
CA ASN A 172 23.52 -9.48 16.53
C ASN A 172 24.92 -9.62 15.91
N ASP A 173 25.02 -10.22 14.72
CA ASP A 173 26.30 -10.46 14.06
C ASP A 173 26.87 -9.22 13.35
N LYS A 174 26.05 -8.19 13.06
CA LYS A 174 26.46 -7.05 12.21
C LYS A 174 26.61 -5.71 12.92
N GLY A 175 26.23 -5.60 14.20
CA GLY A 175 26.48 -4.41 15.03
C GLY A 175 25.91 -3.08 14.55
N MET A 176 25.12 -3.07 13.46
CA MET A 176 24.49 -1.87 12.90
C MET A 176 22.98 -1.99 12.96
N MET A 177 22.37 -1.23 13.88
CA MET A 177 20.94 -0.98 13.92
C MET A 177 20.52 -0.16 12.70
N GLN A 178 20.02 -0.81 11.65
CA GLN A 178 19.03 -0.13 10.79
C GLN A 178 17.63 -0.36 11.37
N PRO A 179 16.64 0.53 11.16
CA PRO A 179 15.29 0.33 11.66
C PRO A 179 14.57 -0.69 10.78
N VAL A 180 14.46 -1.95 11.26
CA VAL A 180 14.17 -3.13 10.41
C VAL A 180 12.72 -3.66 10.52
N SER A 181 11.81 -3.00 11.26
CA SER A 181 10.36 -3.36 11.20
C SER A 181 9.72 -3.20 9.81
N MET A 182 10.45 -2.58 8.89
CA MET A 182 10.01 -2.30 7.52
C MET A 182 10.35 -3.37 6.46
N ASN A 183 11.09 -4.45 6.76
CA ASN A 183 11.50 -5.42 5.72
C ASN A 183 10.45 -6.52 5.38
N LEU A 184 9.63 -6.95 6.34
CA LEU A 184 8.49 -7.83 6.06
C LEU A 184 7.30 -7.09 5.43
N LEU A 185 7.27 -5.77 5.60
CA LEU A 185 6.34 -4.86 4.97
C LEU A 185 6.97 -4.11 3.80
N GLY A 186 8.21 -4.43 3.39
CA GLY A 186 8.93 -3.70 2.35
C GLY A 186 9.75 -4.60 1.46
N CYS A 187 9.42 -4.62 0.16
CA CYS A 187 10.36 -5.13 -0.84
C CYS A 187 11.19 -3.96 -1.35
N ARG A 188 12.51 -4.00 -1.17
CA ARG A 188 13.42 -3.21 -2.01
C ARG A 188 13.39 -3.78 -3.43
N VAL A 189 12.42 -3.36 -4.22
CA VAL A 189 12.46 -3.59 -5.67
C VAL A 189 13.61 -2.74 -6.19
N ARG A 190 14.67 -3.38 -6.69
CA ARG A 190 15.75 -2.69 -7.42
C ARG A 190 15.17 -2.14 -8.72
N THR A 191 14.62 -0.95 -8.67
CA THR A 191 14.38 -0.14 -9.86
C THR A 191 15.71 0.54 -10.21
N GLY A 192 16.24 0.27 -11.40
CA GLY A 192 17.57 0.77 -11.79
C GLY A 192 17.76 2.27 -11.49
N ASN A 193 18.78 2.54 -10.66
CA ASN A 193 19.43 3.83 -10.41
C ASN A 193 18.65 4.98 -9.71
N SER A 194 17.44 4.80 -9.16
CA SER A 194 16.87 5.83 -8.24
C SER A 194 16.76 5.33 -6.81
N ARG A 195 17.26 6.16 -5.89
CA ARG A 195 17.41 5.90 -4.45
C ARG A 195 16.12 6.28 -3.71
N ASP A 196 14.96 5.84 -4.19
CA ASP A 196 13.66 6.10 -3.53
C ASP A 196 13.43 5.07 -2.43
N GLU A 197 14.18 5.21 -1.34
CA GLU A 197 14.17 4.28 -0.20
C GLU A 197 12.83 4.29 0.56
N ILE A 198 11.99 5.32 0.42
CA ILE A 198 10.76 5.51 1.20
C ILE A 198 9.56 4.74 0.62
N GLU A 199 9.50 4.49 -0.68
CA GLU A 199 8.33 3.84 -1.33
C GLU A 199 8.41 2.31 -1.38
N ALA A 200 9.62 1.75 -1.25
CA ALA A 200 9.87 0.30 -1.19
C ALA A 200 9.36 -0.38 0.10
N LEU A 201 9.15 0.40 1.17
CA LEU A 201 8.97 -0.08 2.54
C LEU A 201 7.54 -0.54 2.91
N ARG A 202 6.62 -0.64 1.93
CA ARG A 202 5.16 -0.84 2.18
C ARG A 202 4.47 -1.92 1.32
N ALA A 203 5.25 -2.69 0.56
CA ALA A 203 4.76 -3.53 -0.53
C ALA A 203 3.93 -4.78 -0.13
N PRO A 204 4.29 -5.65 0.84
CA PRO A 204 3.67 -6.96 1.04
C PRO A 204 2.21 -6.90 1.46
N LEU A 205 1.83 -6.08 2.44
CA LEU A 205 0.43 -5.90 2.84
C LEU A 205 -0.38 -5.18 1.76
N ALA A 206 0.18 -4.14 1.16
CA ALA A 206 -0.48 -3.41 0.09
C ALA A 206 -0.66 -4.27 -1.18
N LEU A 207 0.32 -5.11 -1.53
CA LEU A 207 0.32 -6.00 -2.69
C LEU A 207 -0.60 -7.22 -2.46
N ALA A 208 -0.58 -7.76 -1.25
CA ALA A 208 -1.51 -8.77 -0.74
C ALA A 208 -2.97 -8.35 -0.92
N ILE A 209 -3.31 -7.19 -0.36
CA ILE A 209 -4.64 -6.58 -0.47
C ILE A 209 -4.93 -6.27 -1.95
N LYS A 210 -4.01 -5.58 -2.64
CA LYS A 210 -4.14 -5.12 -4.03
C LYS A 210 -4.36 -6.25 -5.03
N ARG A 211 -3.93 -7.48 -4.75
CA ARG A 211 -4.10 -8.57 -5.69
C ARG A 211 -5.20 -9.57 -5.27
N ASN A 212 -5.85 -9.35 -4.13
CA ASN A 212 -6.84 -10.27 -3.56
C ASN A 212 -6.28 -11.70 -3.40
N TYR A 213 -4.98 -11.81 -3.13
CA TYR A 213 -4.27 -13.10 -3.05
C TYR A 213 -4.11 -13.61 -1.63
N VAL A 214 -4.61 -12.84 -0.67
CA VAL A 214 -4.44 -13.12 0.75
C VAL A 214 -5.81 -13.36 1.32
N SER A 215 -5.99 -14.55 1.89
CA SER A 215 -7.20 -14.87 2.62
C SER A 215 -7.45 -13.82 3.69
N LYS A 216 -8.72 -13.61 4.05
CA LYS A 216 -9.09 -12.73 5.16
C LYS A 216 -8.27 -13.05 6.42
N ASP A 217 -8.10 -14.34 6.73
CA ASP A 217 -7.33 -14.82 7.89
C ASP A 217 -5.86 -14.42 7.83
N ALA A 218 -5.22 -14.52 6.67
CA ALA A 218 -3.84 -14.13 6.48
C ALA A 218 -3.65 -12.61 6.60
N LEU A 219 -4.62 -11.84 6.12
CA LEU A 219 -4.63 -10.39 6.25
C LEU A 219 -4.82 -9.96 7.71
N GLU A 220 -5.78 -10.57 8.42
CA GLU A 220 -5.99 -10.37 9.85
C GLU A 220 -4.74 -10.72 10.66
N LEU A 221 -4.02 -11.76 10.26
CA LEU A 221 -2.79 -12.19 10.93
C LEU A 221 -1.65 -11.18 10.77
N LEU A 222 -1.44 -10.68 9.54
CA LEU A 222 -0.45 -9.64 9.27
C LEU A 222 -0.80 -8.36 10.06
N VAL A 223 -2.08 -8.02 10.13
CA VAL A 223 -2.57 -6.88 10.92
C VAL A 223 -2.32 -7.08 12.42
N GLN A 224 -2.61 -8.27 12.96
CA GLN A 224 -2.39 -8.62 14.36
C GLN A 224 -0.91 -8.63 14.76
N ARG A 225 -0.02 -9.05 13.85
CA ARG A 225 1.41 -9.18 14.13
C ARG A 225 2.19 -7.88 13.94
N PHE A 226 1.74 -6.97 13.07
CA PHE A 226 2.39 -5.68 12.81
C PHE A 226 1.59 -4.42 13.27
N PRO A 227 0.95 -4.39 14.45
CA PRO A 227 0.09 -3.28 14.85
C PRO A 227 0.88 -2.01 15.19
N LYS A 228 2.08 -2.13 15.77
CA LYS A 228 2.75 -0.97 16.40
C LYS A 228 3.38 0.03 15.42
N ASP A 229 3.59 -0.34 14.15
CA ASP A 229 4.38 0.48 13.22
C ASP A 229 3.61 0.93 11.96
N CYS A 230 2.34 0.56 11.80
CA CYS A 230 1.56 0.91 10.61
C CYS A 230 0.89 2.28 10.78
N LYS A 231 1.65 3.38 10.80
CA LYS A 231 1.07 4.75 10.84
C LYS A 231 0.48 5.19 9.50
N THR A 232 0.91 4.58 8.40
CA THR A 232 0.48 4.97 7.05
C THR A 232 0.13 3.75 6.21
N LEU A 233 -1.08 3.73 5.66
CA LEU A 233 -1.55 2.70 4.74
C LEU A 233 -1.87 3.31 3.37
N ARG A 234 -1.25 2.78 2.31
CA ARG A 234 -1.58 3.13 0.90
C ARG A 234 -2.19 1.91 0.20
N LEU A 235 -3.42 2.06 -0.30
CA LEU A 235 -4.23 1.02 -0.94
C LEU A 235 -4.39 1.30 -2.44
N GLY A 236 -3.43 0.86 -3.25
CA GLY A 236 -3.56 0.86 -4.71
C GLY A 236 -2.23 0.78 -5.45
N ARG A 237 -2.22 1.17 -6.73
CA ARG A 237 -1.05 1.02 -7.63
C ARG A 237 0.04 2.02 -7.22
N VAL A 238 1.16 1.53 -6.67
CA VAL A 238 2.45 2.22 -6.78
C VAL A 238 2.76 2.27 -8.27
N THR A 239 2.87 3.46 -8.84
CA THR A 239 3.31 3.62 -10.23
C THR A 239 4.25 4.81 -10.31
N THR A 240 5.52 4.54 -10.44
CA THR A 240 6.40 5.48 -11.14
C THR A 240 6.10 5.43 -12.65
N ALA A 241 6.38 6.51 -13.37
CA ALA A 241 6.15 6.58 -14.83
C ALA A 241 6.97 5.53 -15.62
N ARG A 242 8.07 5.05 -15.04
CA ARG A 242 8.98 4.05 -15.63
C ARG A 242 8.44 2.62 -15.54
N GLU A 243 7.68 2.29 -14.48
CA GLU A 243 6.97 1.01 -14.36
C GLU A 243 5.80 0.88 -15.35
N ARG A 244 5.24 2.01 -15.84
CA ARG A 244 4.20 1.98 -16.88
C ARG A 244 4.73 1.35 -18.17
N HIS A 245 5.94 1.69 -18.61
CA HIS A 245 6.47 1.17 -19.88
C HIS A 245 6.79 -0.33 -19.82
N HIS A 246 7.18 -0.88 -18.67
CA HIS A 246 7.47 -2.31 -18.55
C HIS A 246 6.21 -3.15 -18.25
N MET A 247 5.24 -2.63 -17.48
CA MET A 247 3.98 -3.33 -17.25
C MET A 247 2.98 -3.27 -18.42
N ILE A 248 3.03 -2.24 -19.27
CA ILE A 248 2.14 -2.13 -20.45
C ILE A 248 2.41 -3.27 -21.45
N TYR A 249 3.61 -3.85 -21.46
CA TYR A 249 3.97 -4.94 -22.38
C TYR A 249 3.68 -6.35 -21.82
N THR A 250 3.56 -6.54 -20.50
CA THR A 250 3.37 -7.87 -19.88
C THR A 250 1.99 -8.07 -19.23
N LEU A 251 1.23 -7.00 -18.96
CA LEU A 251 -0.05 -7.07 -18.23
C LEU A 251 -1.18 -6.29 -18.91
N GLY A 252 -1.34 -6.48 -20.22
CA GLY A 252 -2.46 -5.94 -21.01
C GLY A 252 -3.87 -6.38 -20.57
N GLN A 253 -4.03 -7.06 -19.43
CA GLN A 253 -5.33 -7.51 -18.88
C GLN A 253 -5.57 -7.24 -17.37
N GLU A 254 -4.64 -6.63 -16.61
CA GLU A 254 -4.88 -6.35 -15.16
C GLU A 254 -5.61 -5.01 -14.91
N SER A 255 -6.71 -4.76 -15.64
CA SER A 255 -7.53 -3.54 -15.52
C SER A 255 -8.64 -3.59 -14.46
N ASN A 256 -8.88 -4.73 -13.80
CA ASN A 256 -10.12 -4.96 -13.03
C ASN A 256 -9.94 -5.13 -11.51
N TYR A 257 -8.89 -4.61 -10.89
CA TYR A 257 -8.82 -4.67 -9.43
C TYR A 257 -9.83 -3.70 -8.81
N ARG A 258 -10.85 -4.25 -8.15
CA ARG A 258 -11.90 -3.51 -7.45
C ARG A 258 -11.76 -3.67 -5.95
N PHE A 259 -11.71 -2.55 -5.22
CA PHE A 259 -11.71 -2.56 -3.76
C PHE A 259 -13.09 -2.99 -3.23
N THR A 260 -13.16 -4.09 -2.48
CA THR A 260 -14.43 -4.73 -2.05
C THR A 260 -14.77 -4.40 -0.60
N LYS A 261 -15.97 -4.80 -0.14
CA LYS A 261 -16.39 -4.64 1.25
C LYS A 261 -15.53 -5.47 2.20
N GLU A 262 -15.11 -6.65 1.79
CA GLU A 262 -14.24 -7.54 2.56
C GLU A 262 -12.89 -6.88 2.83
N HIS A 263 -12.31 -6.20 1.82
CA HIS A 263 -11.08 -5.42 2.01
C HIS A 263 -11.29 -4.28 3.01
N VAL A 264 -12.43 -3.59 2.96
CA VAL A 264 -12.77 -2.53 3.93
C VAL A 264 -12.82 -3.11 5.34
N MET A 265 -13.52 -4.23 5.53
CA MET A 265 -13.66 -4.87 6.84
C MET A 265 -12.33 -5.35 7.41
N ALA A 266 -11.43 -5.83 6.56
CA ALA A 266 -10.10 -6.23 7.01
C ALA A 266 -9.25 -5.04 7.49
N ILE A 267 -9.44 -3.86 6.90
CA ILE A 267 -8.73 -2.63 7.28
C ILE A 267 -9.42 -1.91 8.44
N ALA A 268 -10.68 -2.22 8.74
CA ALA A 268 -11.43 -1.62 9.85
C ALA A 268 -10.65 -1.70 11.17
N ASN A 269 -10.01 -2.84 11.43
CA ASN A 269 -9.21 -3.09 12.64
C ASN A 269 -7.91 -2.26 12.70
N LEU A 270 -7.45 -1.74 11.55
CA LEU A 270 -6.27 -0.87 11.47
C LEU A 270 -6.63 0.61 11.68
N LEU A 271 -7.85 1.04 11.35
CA LEU A 271 -8.24 2.46 11.36
C LEU A 271 -7.91 3.23 12.66
N PRO A 272 -7.99 2.63 13.87
CA PRO A 272 -7.61 3.30 15.13
C PRO A 272 -6.10 3.49 15.33
N GLN A 273 -5.29 2.90 14.45
CA GLN A 273 -3.82 2.93 14.49
C GLN A 273 -3.23 3.73 13.32
N LEU A 274 -4.01 3.95 12.26
CA LEU A 274 -3.57 4.69 11.08
C LEU A 274 -3.62 6.20 11.33
N GLU A 275 -2.52 6.90 11.09
CA GLU A 275 -2.49 8.37 10.97
C GLU A 275 -2.83 8.80 9.53
N THR A 276 -2.39 8.04 8.53
CA THR A 276 -2.60 8.34 7.11
C THR A 276 -3.21 7.15 6.38
N LEU A 277 -4.30 7.38 5.64
CA LEU A 277 -4.94 6.42 4.75
C LEU A 277 -5.04 6.99 3.34
N CYS A 278 -4.43 6.33 2.37
CA CYS A 278 -4.47 6.73 0.97
C CYS A 278 -5.07 5.59 0.14
N CYS A 279 -6.19 5.83 -0.52
CA CYS A 279 -6.92 4.85 -1.30
C CYS A 279 -6.95 5.25 -2.79
N PRO A 280 -5.83 5.13 -3.53
CA PRO A 280 -5.78 5.42 -4.97
C PRO A 280 -6.42 4.34 -5.84
N ALA A 281 -7.25 3.45 -5.28
CA ALA A 281 -7.94 2.40 -6.01
C ALA A 281 -8.75 3.02 -7.15
N ARG A 282 -8.40 2.63 -8.39
CA ARG A 282 -9.12 3.11 -9.58
C ARG A 282 -10.55 2.61 -9.59
N GLU A 283 -10.86 1.46 -9.00
CA GLU A 283 -12.24 0.95 -8.97
C GLU A 283 -12.62 0.53 -7.55
N TRP A 284 -13.79 0.99 -7.09
CA TRP A 284 -14.42 0.50 -5.88
C TRP A 284 -15.62 -0.35 -6.28
N ARG A 285 -15.80 -1.51 -5.66
CA ARG A 285 -17.06 -2.23 -5.79
C ARG A 285 -18.19 -1.41 -5.13
N PRO A 286 -19.44 -1.54 -5.63
CA PRO A 286 -20.59 -0.89 -5.01
C PRO A 286 -20.62 -1.14 -3.50
N GLY A 287 -20.79 -0.06 -2.72
CA GLY A 287 -20.88 -0.13 -1.26
C GLY A 287 -19.55 -0.13 -0.51
N ALA A 288 -18.41 -0.51 -1.12
CA ALA A 288 -17.12 -0.52 -0.43
C ALA A 288 -16.67 0.90 0.01
N PHE A 289 -16.87 1.89 -0.88
CA PHE A 289 -16.61 3.29 -0.54
C PHE A 289 -17.48 3.75 0.63
N LYS A 290 -18.81 3.55 0.53
CA LYS A 290 -19.77 3.89 1.59
C LYS A 290 -19.41 3.23 2.92
N GLU A 291 -18.99 1.96 2.92
CA GLU A 291 -18.60 1.22 4.11
C GLU A 291 -17.35 1.85 4.75
N LEU A 292 -16.30 2.13 3.97
CA LEU A 292 -15.08 2.75 4.49
C LEU A 292 -15.37 4.12 5.10
N ILE A 293 -16.14 4.94 4.38
CA ILE A 293 -16.54 6.27 4.86
C ILE A 293 -17.39 6.15 6.13
N GLY A 294 -18.27 5.15 6.22
CA GLY A 294 -19.07 4.86 7.41
C GLY A 294 -18.20 4.52 8.63
N LEU A 295 -17.18 3.67 8.45
CA LEU A 295 -16.21 3.34 9.50
C LEU A 295 -15.40 4.56 9.93
N LEU A 296 -14.90 5.35 8.99
CA LEU A 296 -14.14 6.57 9.27
C LEU A 296 -15.01 7.65 9.96
N SER A 297 -16.32 7.69 9.70
CA SER A 297 -17.24 8.63 10.33
C SER A 297 -17.56 8.30 11.79
N GLY A 298 -17.26 7.08 12.26
CA GLY A 298 -17.57 6.63 13.62
C GLY A 298 -19.06 6.42 13.91
N ASN A 299 -19.90 6.27 12.87
CA ASN A 299 -21.36 6.14 13.03
C ASN A 299 -21.83 4.69 13.25
N ASN A 300 -20.92 3.73 13.10
CA ASN A 300 -21.19 2.36 13.50
C ASN A 300 -20.92 2.29 15.01
N ASN A 301 -21.83 1.71 15.80
CA ASN A 301 -21.69 1.44 17.25
C ASN A 301 -20.48 0.54 17.62
N GLY A 302 -19.50 0.43 16.72
CA GLY A 302 -18.25 -0.28 16.96
C GLY A 302 -17.38 0.45 17.98
N PRO A 303 -16.63 -0.29 18.79
CA PRO A 303 -15.92 0.22 19.96
C PRO A 303 -14.68 1.08 19.65
N GLN A 304 -14.30 1.29 18.38
CA GLN A 304 -13.05 1.96 18.04
C GLN A 304 -13.24 3.10 17.04
N ARG A 305 -12.90 4.32 17.47
CA ARG A 305 -12.86 5.51 16.61
C ARG A 305 -11.60 5.47 15.74
N SER A 306 -11.74 5.88 14.48
CA SER A 306 -10.60 6.07 13.56
C SER A 306 -9.62 7.11 14.12
N SER A 307 -8.32 6.84 14.01
CA SER A 307 -7.25 7.82 14.30
C SER A 307 -6.76 8.57 13.06
N VAL A 308 -7.31 8.25 11.88
CA VAL A 308 -6.87 8.81 10.59
C VAL A 308 -6.98 10.33 10.60
N ARG A 309 -5.84 10.99 10.34
CA ARG A 309 -5.68 12.44 10.22
C ARG A 309 -5.55 12.86 8.76
N ASP A 310 -4.92 12.04 7.93
CA ASP A 310 -4.71 12.32 6.52
C ASP A 310 -5.41 11.27 5.66
N LEU A 311 -6.42 11.70 4.89
CA LEU A 311 -7.19 10.82 4.02
C LEU A 311 -7.06 11.25 2.56
N THR A 312 -6.54 10.36 1.72
CA THR A 312 -6.58 10.52 0.26
C THR A 312 -7.52 9.47 -0.32
N ILE A 313 -8.47 9.88 -1.14
CA ILE A 313 -9.42 8.98 -1.80
C ILE A 313 -9.42 9.28 -3.29
N ARG A 314 -9.17 8.26 -4.11
CA ARG A 314 -9.46 8.33 -5.53
C ARG A 314 -10.87 7.81 -5.80
N THR A 315 -11.70 8.62 -6.42
CA THR A 315 -13.06 8.24 -6.79
C THR A 315 -13.02 7.32 -8.01
N PRO A 316 -13.86 6.27 -8.07
CA PRO A 316 -13.92 5.41 -9.24
C PRO A 316 -14.40 6.17 -10.48
N PRO A 317 -13.79 5.94 -11.66
CA PRO A 317 -14.21 6.52 -12.93
C PRO A 317 -15.60 6.00 -13.37
N THR A 318 -15.94 4.75 -13.01
CA THR A 318 -17.17 4.09 -13.45
C THR A 318 -18.36 4.29 -12.53
N ASN A 319 -18.14 4.69 -11.26
CA ASN A 319 -19.26 4.94 -10.35
C ASN A 319 -19.66 6.40 -10.47
N ARG A 320 -20.87 6.63 -10.97
CA ARG A 320 -21.59 7.87 -10.68
C ARG A 320 -21.62 8.00 -9.16
N PHE A 321 -20.95 9.01 -8.63
CA PHE A 321 -20.97 9.34 -7.21
C PHE A 321 -22.43 9.43 -6.77
N SER A 322 -22.91 8.39 -6.08
CA SER A 322 -24.34 8.21 -5.88
C SER A 322 -24.80 9.11 -4.74
N ALA A 323 -26.11 9.39 -4.63
CA ALA A 323 -26.63 10.13 -3.49
C ALA A 323 -26.22 9.51 -2.13
N PRO A 324 -26.20 8.16 -1.97
CA PRO A 324 -25.62 7.51 -0.79
C PRO A 324 -24.14 7.87 -0.51
N ASP A 325 -23.31 7.99 -1.55
CA ASP A 325 -21.89 8.32 -1.40
C ASP A 325 -21.70 9.78 -0.96
N HIS A 326 -22.52 10.70 -1.48
CA HIS A 326 -22.56 12.10 -1.03
C HIS A 326 -22.95 12.22 0.45
N SER A 327 -24.00 11.49 0.86
CA SER A 327 -24.45 11.48 2.26
C SER A 327 -23.42 10.84 3.19
N ALA A 328 -22.67 9.83 2.72
CA ALA A 328 -21.56 9.27 3.47
C ALA A 328 -20.44 10.31 3.65
N LEU A 329 -20.05 11.02 2.59
CA LEU A 329 -19.02 12.06 2.66
C LEU A 329 -19.42 13.23 3.57
N GLU A 330 -20.68 13.69 3.49
CA GLU A 330 -21.19 14.71 4.42
C GLU A 330 -21.05 14.25 5.87
N ARG A 331 -21.46 13.01 6.17
CA ARG A 331 -21.35 12.45 7.53
C ARG A 331 -19.91 12.34 8.01
N LEU A 332 -18.99 11.93 7.13
CA LEU A 332 -17.57 11.90 7.46
C LEU A 332 -17.07 13.28 7.87
N LEU A 333 -17.36 14.29 7.06
CA LEU A 333 -16.94 15.65 7.35
C LEU A 333 -17.62 16.20 8.60
N ALA A 334 -18.92 15.94 8.81
CA ALA A 334 -19.65 16.47 9.95
C ALA A 334 -19.26 15.83 11.28
N HIS A 335 -18.93 14.53 11.30
CA HIS A 335 -18.76 13.76 12.54
C HIS A 335 -17.32 13.34 12.84
N ASN A 336 -16.43 13.31 11.84
CA ASN A 336 -15.06 12.91 12.09
C ASN A 336 -14.29 14.02 12.83
N THR A 337 -13.75 13.66 14.00
CA THR A 337 -13.02 14.57 14.91
C THR A 337 -11.50 14.43 14.84
N THR A 338 -10.97 13.58 13.96
CA THR A 338 -9.51 13.33 13.84
C THR A 338 -8.94 13.82 12.53
N LEU A 339 -9.75 13.89 11.47
CA LEU A 339 -9.36 14.18 10.10
C LEU A 339 -8.91 15.63 9.99
N GLN A 340 -7.66 15.82 9.60
CA GLN A 340 -7.01 17.11 9.40
C GLN A 340 -6.76 17.43 7.93
N ARG A 341 -6.56 16.42 7.08
CA ARG A 341 -6.37 16.60 5.64
C ARG A 341 -7.25 15.64 4.86
N LEU A 342 -7.97 16.17 3.88
CA LEU A 342 -8.78 15.39 2.96
C LEU A 342 -8.38 15.73 1.53
N HIS A 343 -7.96 14.71 0.79
CA HIS A 343 -7.68 14.79 -0.65
C HIS A 343 -8.63 13.87 -1.40
N ILE A 344 -9.47 14.43 -2.28
CA ILE A 344 -10.33 13.67 -3.18
C ILE A 344 -9.81 13.84 -4.61
N ASP A 345 -9.38 12.74 -5.21
CA ASP A 345 -8.93 12.67 -6.60
C ASP A 345 -10.01 12.05 -7.48
N PHE A 346 -10.56 12.82 -8.42
CA PHE A 346 -11.58 12.36 -9.36
C PHE A 346 -11.01 11.57 -10.55
N GLY A 347 -9.68 11.43 -10.63
CA GLY A 347 -9.02 10.45 -11.48
C GLY A 347 -8.65 10.91 -12.89
N GLY A 348 -8.88 12.17 -13.24
CA GLY A 348 -8.22 12.93 -14.33
C GLY A 348 -8.40 12.43 -15.76
N GLY A 349 -9.23 11.42 -16.02
CA GLY A 349 -9.30 10.80 -17.34
C GLY A 349 -10.53 9.95 -17.59
N CYS A 350 -11.56 10.06 -16.76
CA CYS A 350 -12.84 9.45 -17.05
C CYS A 350 -13.90 10.54 -17.15
N PRO A 351 -14.69 10.57 -18.23
CA PRO A 351 -15.88 11.41 -18.34
C PRO A 351 -16.92 10.87 -17.36
N VAL A 352 -16.67 11.05 -16.05
CA VAL A 352 -17.73 10.95 -15.07
C VAL A 352 -18.67 12.06 -15.46
N SER A 353 -19.85 11.71 -15.97
CA SER A 353 -20.94 12.65 -16.24
C SER A 353 -21.31 13.35 -14.93
N PHE A 354 -20.56 14.40 -14.61
CA PHE A 354 -20.79 15.29 -13.47
C PHE A 354 -22.02 16.16 -13.69
N SER A 355 -22.54 16.19 -14.92
CA SER A 355 -23.69 16.99 -15.33
C SER A 355 -24.91 16.84 -14.42
N TYR A 356 -25.16 15.66 -13.84
CA TYR A 356 -26.27 15.44 -12.91
C TYR A 356 -25.86 15.36 -11.42
N GLY A 357 -24.58 15.11 -11.11
CA GLY A 357 -24.11 14.84 -9.75
C GLY A 357 -23.45 16.02 -9.04
N ILE A 358 -22.79 16.93 -9.77
CA ILE A 358 -21.86 17.91 -9.17
C ILE A 358 -22.55 18.88 -8.21
N LYS A 359 -23.76 19.35 -8.54
CA LYS A 359 -24.54 20.24 -7.66
C LYS A 359 -24.81 19.59 -6.30
N ARG A 360 -25.19 18.31 -6.32
CA ARG A 360 -25.42 17.55 -5.08
C ARG A 360 -24.10 17.35 -4.36
N PHE A 361 -23.06 16.85 -5.04
CA PHE A 361 -21.73 16.68 -4.45
C PHE A 361 -21.27 17.93 -3.70
N VAL A 362 -21.28 19.09 -4.37
CA VAL A 362 -20.88 20.37 -3.78
C VAL A 362 -21.76 20.74 -2.59
N ALA A 363 -23.08 20.59 -2.68
CA ALA A 363 -23.98 20.89 -1.56
C ALA A 363 -23.69 20.03 -0.31
N PHE A 364 -23.50 18.73 -0.50
CA PHE A 364 -23.18 17.78 0.58
C PHE A 364 -21.78 18.05 1.17
N LEU A 365 -20.79 18.32 0.31
CA LEU A 365 -19.43 18.70 0.72
C LEU A 365 -19.46 19.95 1.61
N LEU A 366 -20.10 21.03 1.13
CA LEU A 366 -20.19 22.29 1.88
C LEU A 366 -20.94 22.13 3.20
N LYS A 367 -22.04 21.38 3.21
CA LYS A 367 -22.81 21.10 4.43
C LYS A 367 -21.97 20.35 5.46
N GLY A 368 -21.20 19.35 5.04
CA GLY A 368 -20.27 18.63 5.92
C GLY A 368 -19.17 19.54 6.46
N LEU A 369 -18.56 20.36 5.60
CA LEU A 369 -17.48 21.28 6.00
C LEU A 369 -17.94 22.35 7.00
N ARG A 370 -19.20 22.79 6.99
CA ARG A 370 -19.71 23.75 8.00
C ARG A 370 -19.65 23.20 9.43
N HIS A 371 -19.85 21.90 9.58
CA HIS A 371 -19.89 21.22 10.88
C HIS A 371 -18.50 20.72 11.31
N ASN A 372 -17.59 20.53 10.36
CA ASN A 372 -16.25 20.04 10.65
C ASN A 372 -15.43 21.09 11.43
N ARG A 373 -14.74 20.68 12.50
CA ARG A 373 -13.90 21.57 13.33
C ARG A 373 -12.43 21.16 13.39
N THR A 374 -12.00 20.24 12.54
CA THR A 374 -10.71 19.55 12.66
C THR A 374 -9.92 19.54 11.36
N LEU A 375 -10.62 19.61 10.23
CA LEU A 375 -10.08 19.63 8.88
C LEU A 375 -9.38 20.96 8.62
N LYS A 376 -8.07 20.87 8.39
CA LYS A 376 -7.18 21.99 8.10
C LYS A 376 -6.93 22.16 6.61
N GLU A 377 -6.97 21.07 5.85
CA GLU A 377 -6.65 21.05 4.43
C GLU A 377 -7.68 20.25 3.63
N LEU A 378 -8.20 20.86 2.57
CA LEU A 378 -9.05 20.23 1.58
C LEU A 378 -8.39 20.32 0.21
N ARG A 379 -8.19 19.17 -0.43
CA ARG A 379 -7.66 19.08 -1.79
C ARG A 379 -8.63 18.33 -2.70
N LEU A 380 -8.98 18.92 -3.84
CA LEU A 380 -9.86 18.33 -4.85
C LEU A 380 -9.13 18.32 -6.19
N THR A 381 -8.83 17.14 -6.74
CA THR A 381 -7.99 16.99 -7.94
C THR A 381 -8.66 16.15 -9.02
N GLY A 382 -8.11 16.18 -10.23
CA GLY A 382 -8.46 15.21 -11.26
C GLY A 382 -9.90 15.30 -11.76
N PHE A 383 -10.49 16.49 -11.76
CA PHE A 383 -11.77 16.73 -12.43
C PHE A 383 -11.68 16.34 -13.91
N ALA A 384 -12.76 15.79 -14.45
CA ALA A 384 -12.78 15.35 -15.83
C ALA A 384 -12.74 16.56 -16.78
N SER A 385 -12.02 16.46 -17.89
CA SER A 385 -11.85 17.55 -18.86
C SER A 385 -13.16 18.00 -19.52
N ASP A 386 -14.19 17.18 -19.47
CA ASP A 386 -15.55 17.46 -19.97
C ASP A 386 -16.45 18.12 -18.91
N THR A 387 -16.01 18.22 -17.65
CA THR A 387 -16.74 18.96 -16.63
C THR A 387 -16.59 20.45 -16.93
N PRO A 388 -17.68 21.19 -17.21
CA PRO A 388 -17.57 22.62 -17.50
C PRO A 388 -16.92 23.31 -16.30
N PRO A 389 -15.71 23.88 -16.43
CA PRO A 389 -15.00 24.48 -15.30
C PRO A 389 -15.87 25.52 -14.61
N ASP A 390 -16.56 26.33 -15.40
CA ASP A 390 -17.55 27.32 -14.97
C ASP A 390 -18.56 26.79 -13.96
N LEU A 391 -19.06 25.56 -14.14
CA LEU A 391 -20.08 25.01 -13.27
C LEU A 391 -19.50 24.69 -11.89
N LEU A 392 -18.33 24.06 -11.83
CA LEU A 392 -17.63 23.80 -10.57
C LEU A 392 -17.31 25.12 -9.88
N HIS A 393 -16.74 26.07 -10.61
CA HIS A 393 -16.36 27.38 -10.07
C HIS A 393 -17.56 28.17 -9.53
N LYS A 394 -18.68 28.21 -10.28
CA LYS A 394 -19.90 28.95 -9.89
C LYS A 394 -20.58 28.35 -8.65
N LEU A 395 -20.41 27.05 -8.40
CA LEU A 395 -21.06 26.37 -7.28
C LEU A 395 -20.15 26.26 -6.05
N LEU A 396 -18.89 25.87 -6.25
CA LEU A 396 -17.97 25.53 -5.17
C LEU A 396 -17.44 26.77 -4.46
N TRP A 397 -16.87 27.73 -5.20
CA TRP A 397 -16.16 28.86 -4.58
C TRP A 397 -17.05 29.80 -3.76
N PRO A 398 -18.25 30.21 -4.22
CA PRO A 398 -19.16 30.99 -3.38
C PRO A 398 -19.55 30.26 -2.10
N GLY A 399 -19.80 28.95 -2.21
CA GLY A 399 -20.10 28.09 -1.08
C GLY A 399 -18.95 28.00 -0.08
N LEU A 400 -17.72 27.76 -0.57
CA LEU A 400 -16.52 27.70 0.25
C LEU A 400 -16.24 29.03 0.97
N ALA A 401 -16.47 30.17 0.30
CA ALA A 401 -16.34 31.47 0.94
C ALA A 401 -17.31 31.63 2.13
N VAL A 402 -18.56 31.16 2.01
CA VAL A 402 -19.50 31.13 3.14
C VAL A 402 -19.02 30.19 4.24
N VAL A 403 -18.63 28.96 3.88
CA VAL A 403 -18.12 27.98 4.84
C VAL A 403 -16.92 28.52 5.62
N LEU A 404 -15.94 29.11 4.95
CA LEU A 404 -14.73 29.66 5.58
C LEU A 404 -15.00 30.88 6.46
N ARG A 405 -16.12 31.59 6.30
CA ARG A 405 -16.51 32.64 7.26
C ARG A 405 -16.92 32.06 8.61
N GLU A 406 -17.48 30.85 8.62
CA GLU A 406 -18.01 30.16 9.79
C GLU A 406 -17.04 29.09 10.35
N ASN A 407 -16.25 28.48 9.47
CA ASN A 407 -15.25 27.47 9.77
C ASN A 407 -13.87 28.13 9.86
N LEU A 408 -13.33 28.15 11.07
CA LEU A 408 -12.05 28.78 11.39
C LEU A 408 -10.86 27.80 11.32
N THR A 409 -11.13 26.52 11.06
CA THR A 409 -10.12 25.45 11.06
C THR A 409 -9.56 25.17 9.67
N LEU A 410 -10.38 25.31 8.63
CA LEU A 410 -9.96 25.08 7.25
C LEU A 410 -9.02 26.20 6.79
N SER A 411 -7.75 25.88 6.63
CA SER A 411 -6.64 26.83 6.43
C SER A 411 -5.96 26.71 5.06
N ARG A 412 -6.24 25.61 4.34
CA ARG A 412 -5.72 25.38 3.00
C ARG A 412 -6.78 24.71 2.13
N ILE A 413 -6.96 25.27 0.94
CA ILE A 413 -7.83 24.72 -0.09
C ILE A 413 -7.02 24.66 -1.38
N ASP A 414 -7.01 23.49 -2.00
CA ASP A 414 -6.32 23.23 -3.26
C ASP A 414 -7.31 22.54 -4.21
N VAL A 415 -7.65 23.20 -5.31
CA VAL A 415 -8.59 22.69 -6.31
C VAL A 415 -7.86 22.75 -7.64
N ASP A 416 -7.66 21.59 -8.27
CA ASP A 416 -7.00 21.53 -9.58
C ASP A 416 -7.86 22.26 -10.62
N ASP A 417 -7.43 23.47 -10.97
CA ASP A 417 -8.04 24.30 -12.01
C ASP A 417 -7.09 24.31 -13.23
N GLU A 418 -6.86 23.15 -13.86
CA GLU A 418 -5.99 23.10 -15.05
C GLU A 418 -6.59 23.83 -16.25
N VAL A 419 -7.89 24.13 -16.26
CA VAL A 419 -8.56 24.89 -17.31
C VAL A 419 -9.75 25.63 -16.72
N GLY A 420 -9.69 26.96 -16.50
CA GLY A 420 -10.84 27.73 -16.00
C GLY A 420 -10.70 29.24 -16.25
N PRO A 421 -11.77 29.95 -16.67
CA PRO A 421 -11.65 31.23 -17.38
C PRO A 421 -11.48 32.46 -16.47
N ALA A 422 -10.92 33.53 -17.05
CA ALA A 422 -10.84 34.86 -16.44
C ALA A 422 -12.25 35.47 -16.28
N GLY A 423 -12.78 35.59 -15.05
CA GLY A 423 -14.11 36.18 -14.80
C GLY A 423 -14.58 36.12 -13.33
N ALA A 424 -15.87 36.35 -13.06
CA ALA A 424 -16.45 36.45 -11.70
C ALA A 424 -16.19 35.25 -10.76
N ALA A 425 -15.97 34.05 -11.30
CA ALA A 425 -15.47 32.88 -10.56
C ALA A 425 -14.17 33.17 -9.80
N CYS A 426 -13.34 34.09 -10.32
CA CYS A 426 -12.10 34.54 -9.72
C CYS A 426 -12.33 35.32 -8.41
N ALA A 427 -13.42 36.11 -8.29
CA ALA A 427 -13.67 36.91 -7.10
C ALA A 427 -14.01 36.03 -5.88
N SER A 428 -14.94 35.09 -6.05
CA SER A 428 -15.31 34.13 -4.98
C SER A 428 -14.15 33.22 -4.61
N ARG A 429 -13.33 32.81 -5.59
CA ARG A 429 -12.11 32.03 -5.35
C ARG A 429 -11.10 32.83 -4.52
N LYS A 430 -10.75 34.04 -4.95
CA LYS A 430 -9.87 34.95 -4.19
C LYS A 430 -10.36 35.18 -2.77
N GLN A 431 -11.67 35.36 -2.59
CA GLN A 431 -12.26 35.53 -1.27
C GLN A 431 -12.11 34.27 -0.40
N ALA A 432 -12.35 33.07 -0.95
CA ALA A 432 -12.15 31.82 -0.24
C ALA A 432 -10.66 31.62 0.12
N GLU A 433 -9.75 31.81 -0.83
CA GLU A 433 -8.30 31.69 -0.61
C GLU A 433 -7.82 32.67 0.48
N TYR A 434 -8.28 33.93 0.44
CA TYR A 434 -8.00 34.93 1.45
C TYR A 434 -8.50 34.51 2.85
N LEU A 435 -9.74 34.03 2.97
CA LEU A 435 -10.28 33.57 4.25
C LEU A 435 -9.53 32.34 4.79
N ALA A 436 -9.16 31.40 3.93
CA ALA A 436 -8.32 30.25 4.31
C ALA A 436 -6.94 30.72 4.80
N MET A 437 -6.35 31.72 4.15
CA MET A 437 -5.10 32.33 4.57
C MET A 437 -5.22 33.02 5.93
N LEU A 438 -6.31 33.76 6.20
CA LEU A 438 -6.56 34.32 7.53
C LEU A 438 -6.70 33.22 8.60
N ASN A 439 -7.42 32.13 8.31
CA ASN A 439 -7.53 30.98 9.20
C ASN A 439 -6.14 30.37 9.51
N ARG A 440 -5.26 30.25 8.51
CA ARG A 440 -3.87 29.79 8.68
C ARG A 440 -3.07 30.66 9.64
N TYR A 441 -3.29 31.97 9.61
CA TYR A 441 -2.60 32.95 10.46
C TYR A 441 -3.37 33.29 11.74
N GLY A 442 -4.23 32.40 12.23
CA GLY A 442 -4.79 32.52 13.58
C GLY A 442 -6.02 33.40 13.70
N ARG A 443 -6.81 33.57 12.63
CA ARG A 443 -8.14 34.21 12.69
C ARG A 443 -9.07 33.65 13.79
N ALA A 444 -8.93 32.37 14.11
CA ALA A 444 -9.67 31.76 15.22
C ALA A 444 -9.37 32.45 16.57
N GLN A 445 -8.10 32.74 16.83
CA GLN A 445 -7.64 33.39 18.05
C GLN A 445 -8.10 34.85 18.08
N PHE A 446 -8.04 35.57 16.96
CA PHE A 446 -8.53 36.95 16.88
C PHE A 446 -10.00 37.11 17.23
N ARG A 447 -10.83 36.11 16.90
CA ARG A 447 -12.27 36.10 17.23
C ARG A 447 -12.55 35.77 18.68
N GLU A 448 -11.57 35.25 19.43
CA GLU A 448 -11.76 34.92 20.83
C GLU A 448 -11.83 36.21 21.65
N PRO A 449 -12.93 36.48 22.39
CA PRO A 449 -13.08 37.73 23.13
C PRO A 449 -12.02 37.95 24.21
N SER A 450 -11.42 36.87 24.71
CA SER A 450 -10.33 36.85 25.69
C SER A 450 -8.95 37.14 25.08
N PHE A 451 -8.82 37.20 23.75
CA PHE A 451 -7.51 37.31 23.10
C PHE A 451 -6.89 38.68 23.34
N SER A 452 -5.80 38.69 24.11
CA SER A 452 -5.23 39.91 24.67
C SER A 452 -4.18 40.55 23.75
N LEU A 453 -3.92 41.84 23.93
CA LEU A 453 -2.90 42.56 23.15
C LEU A 453 -1.50 41.92 23.21
N PRO A 454 -1.00 41.44 24.38
CA PRO A 454 0.27 40.73 24.46
C PRO A 454 0.34 39.44 23.62
N GLU A 455 -0.78 38.76 23.43
CA GLU A 455 -0.87 37.54 22.59
C GLU A 455 -0.99 37.88 21.10
N ILE A 456 -1.61 39.01 20.78
CA ILE A 456 -1.82 39.51 19.42
C ILE A 456 -0.51 39.99 18.78
N VAL A 457 0.34 40.70 19.54
CA VAL A 457 1.58 41.28 19.01
C VAL A 457 2.51 40.24 18.37
N PRO A 458 2.84 39.09 18.99
CA PRO A 458 3.62 38.04 18.34
C PRO A 458 3.01 37.54 17.04
N LEU A 459 1.69 37.42 16.99
CA LEU A 459 0.97 36.93 15.81
C LEU A 459 0.99 37.95 14.67
N LEU A 460 0.75 39.23 14.96
CA LEU A 460 0.88 40.32 13.97
C LEU A 460 2.31 40.44 13.44
N LYS A 461 3.33 40.27 14.30
CA LYS A 461 4.73 40.22 13.88
C LYS A 461 5.02 39.07 12.91
N SER A 462 4.38 37.92 13.10
CA SER A 462 4.56 36.75 12.21
C SER A 462 4.04 36.96 10.78
N VAL A 463 3.14 37.93 10.58
CA VAL A 463 2.58 38.31 9.28
C VAL A 463 3.04 39.69 8.81
N CYS A 464 4.07 40.26 9.45
CA CYS A 464 4.62 41.55 9.06
C CYS A 464 5.11 41.50 7.59
N GLY A 465 4.66 42.46 6.78
CA GLY A 465 4.87 42.47 5.33
C GLY A 465 3.73 41.87 4.50
N MET A 466 2.77 41.15 5.11
CA MET A 466 1.55 40.67 4.45
C MET A 466 0.38 41.60 4.78
N VAL A 467 0.41 42.83 4.25
CA VAL A 467 -0.51 43.92 4.60
C VAL A 467 -1.99 43.52 4.54
N GLU A 468 -2.38 42.76 3.52
CA GLU A 468 -3.76 42.28 3.36
C GLU A 468 -4.20 41.36 4.51
N ILE A 469 -3.31 40.47 4.96
CA ILE A 469 -3.57 39.54 6.06
C ILE A 469 -3.59 40.26 7.40
N LEU A 470 -2.63 41.15 7.61
CA LEU A 470 -2.59 41.99 8.81
C LEU A 470 -3.91 42.77 8.97
N TYR A 471 -4.33 43.46 7.92
CA TYR A 471 -5.58 44.21 7.91
C TYR A 471 -6.80 43.31 8.11
N GLY A 472 -6.81 42.14 7.47
CA GLY A 472 -7.86 41.14 7.62
C GLY A 472 -8.03 40.66 9.05
N LEU A 473 -6.94 40.31 9.73
CA LEU A 473 -6.96 39.85 11.12
C LEU A 473 -7.44 40.95 12.06
N LEU A 474 -6.93 42.19 11.90
CA LEU A 474 -7.36 43.33 12.70
C LEU A 474 -8.87 43.62 12.53
N ARG A 475 -9.46 43.37 11.36
CA ARG A 475 -10.89 43.53 11.14
C ARG A 475 -11.77 42.50 11.85
N GLU A 476 -11.22 41.35 12.24
CA GLU A 476 -11.98 40.31 12.95
C GLU A 476 -12.26 40.68 14.40
N ASN A 477 -11.45 41.57 14.99
CA ASN A 477 -11.68 42.11 16.33
C ASN A 477 -11.23 43.58 16.43
N PRO A 478 -12.07 44.52 15.96
CA PRO A 478 -11.74 45.94 15.98
C PRO A 478 -11.41 46.48 17.38
N SER A 479 -12.09 45.96 18.40
CA SER A 479 -12.01 46.46 19.78
C SER A 479 -10.59 46.42 20.35
N VAL A 480 -9.79 45.41 19.97
CA VAL A 480 -8.42 45.23 20.45
C VAL A 480 -7.54 46.43 20.11
N TRP A 481 -7.64 46.95 18.88
CA TRP A 481 -6.73 47.98 18.40
C TRP A 481 -7.36 49.37 18.38
N THR A 482 -8.69 49.49 18.36
CA THR A 482 -9.35 50.79 18.55
C THR A 482 -9.26 51.26 20.00
N GLY A 483 -9.34 50.36 20.99
CA GLY A 483 -9.15 50.69 22.41
C GLY A 483 -7.70 51.00 22.77
N ALA A 484 -6.72 50.37 22.12
CA ALA A 484 -5.30 50.63 22.37
C ALA A 484 -4.82 52.02 21.89
N ILE A 485 -5.58 52.67 20.99
CA ILE A 485 -5.23 54.00 20.47
C ILE A 485 -5.48 55.10 21.51
N SER A 486 -6.33 54.89 22.53
CA SER A 486 -6.56 55.89 23.57
C SER A 486 -5.45 55.96 24.62
N ASP A 487 -4.80 54.84 24.98
CA ASP A 487 -3.79 54.80 26.07
C ASP A 487 -2.37 54.36 25.66
N ALA A 488 -2.20 53.61 24.56
CA ALA A 488 -0.91 53.04 24.13
C ALA A 488 -0.45 53.51 22.73
N GLY A 489 -1.03 54.60 22.24
CA GLY A 489 -0.95 55.07 20.84
C GLY A 489 0.43 55.38 20.26
N GLN A 490 1.53 55.31 21.02
CA GLN A 490 2.88 55.52 20.49
C GLN A 490 3.55 54.26 19.91
N HIS A 491 3.21 53.05 20.39
CA HIS A 491 3.82 51.82 19.86
C HIS A 491 3.11 51.28 18.62
N PHE A 492 1.79 51.40 18.55
CA PHE A 492 1.01 50.94 17.40
C PHE A 492 1.17 51.84 16.17
N ARG A 493 1.57 53.11 16.32
CA ARG A 493 1.90 54.01 15.19
C ARG A 493 3.26 53.71 14.54
N ARG A 494 4.13 52.93 15.19
CA ARG A 494 5.48 52.61 14.69
C ARG A 494 5.55 51.29 13.91
N ILE A 495 4.57 50.40 14.11
CA ILE A 495 4.38 49.15 13.35
C ILE A 495 3.45 49.47 12.19
#